data_AF-A0AAD4TRR2-F1
#
_entry.id   AF-A0AAD4TRR2-F1
#
_cell.length_a   1.000
_cell.length_b   1.000
_cell.length_c   1.000
_cell.angle_alpha   90.00
_cell.angle_beta   90.00
_cell.angle_gamma   90.00
#
_symmetry.space_group_name_H-M   'P 1'
#
loop_
_entity.id
_entity.type
_entity.pdbx_description
1 polymer ?
#
loop_
_entity_poly.entity_id
_entity_poly.type
_entity_poly.pdbx_seq_one_letter_code
_entity_poly.pdbx_strand_id
1 'polypeptide(L)'
;MALQTAPPHLGSQRTLAHGSLLLLLLCLEKACPPGREAQVVDENLFFYEEWELEACMDGALLATQMRQVNRIPFTYQQLHIFKRKLDEVVQGSARLPQRGRPRCPSHGGGPHGPFPRKFYPQGYPQSLIEHLSYFFLYVTPEDIHKWNVTSLDTVKSLLKVSQGRGVDAQVAALIARYVGGGGELDKAALDTLATFRPAYLCVLRPEQLGSVQLSVLWMTTPQDLGACSSLQMAVLYHKARTAFQNVSGSEYFTRIEPFLGGASTEDLRAFTWQNISIDAAAFKKLPTEAVLSLTVAEVQKLLGPNLVGLKAEAGNMPLRDWISRQSQEDLDRLGLGLVGGVPNGYLVLDLHSREASSGGPHCLGRGPGPVLTVTASLLLVSVLS
;
A
#
# COMPACT_ATOMS: atom_id res chain seq x y z
N MET A 1 -29.27 -37.21 -78.76
CA MET A 1 -30.49 -37.09 -77.94
C MET A 1 -30.49 -38.23 -76.95
N ALA A 2 -30.31 -37.95 -75.66
CA ALA A 2 -30.64 -38.91 -74.60
C ALA A 2 -30.74 -38.15 -73.28
N LEU A 3 -31.95 -38.14 -72.72
CA LEU A 3 -32.27 -37.71 -71.37
C LEU A 3 -31.83 -38.77 -70.35
N GLN A 4 -31.45 -38.27 -69.16
CA GLN A 4 -31.69 -38.79 -67.80
C GLN A 4 -31.32 -40.24 -67.45
N THR A 5 -30.55 -40.38 -66.37
CA THR A 5 -31.00 -40.98 -65.09
C THR A 5 -29.99 -40.65 -63.98
N ALA A 6 -30.50 -40.32 -62.79
CA ALA A 6 -29.74 -40.20 -61.55
C ALA A 6 -30.09 -41.39 -60.62
N PRO A 7 -29.16 -41.84 -59.75
CA PRO A 7 -29.46 -41.94 -58.30
C PRO A 7 -28.18 -41.79 -57.41
N PRO A 8 -28.22 -42.01 -56.06
CA PRO A 8 -28.96 -41.29 -55.03
C PRO A 8 -28.05 -40.72 -53.91
N HIS A 9 -28.62 -39.84 -53.09
CA HIS A 9 -28.05 -39.26 -51.86
C HIS A 9 -27.78 -40.31 -50.75
N LEU A 10 -26.60 -40.27 -50.15
CA LEU A 10 -26.33 -40.80 -48.80
C LEU A 10 -26.33 -39.64 -47.80
N GLY A 11 -27.41 -39.53 -47.01
CA GLY A 11 -27.46 -38.67 -45.84
C GLY A 11 -26.79 -39.34 -44.64
N SER A 12 -25.69 -38.77 -44.16
CA SER A 12 -25.03 -39.18 -42.92
C SER A 12 -25.66 -38.44 -41.72
N GLN A 13 -26.73 -39.00 -41.16
CA GLN A 13 -27.21 -38.68 -39.81
C GLN A 13 -26.31 -39.37 -38.77
N ARG A 14 -25.15 -38.80 -38.43
CA ARG A 14 -24.37 -39.20 -37.24
C ARG A 14 -23.40 -38.07 -36.89
N THR A 15 -23.83 -37.09 -36.08
CA THR A 15 -22.91 -36.22 -35.29
C THR A 15 -23.59 -35.21 -34.35
N LEU A 16 -24.91 -35.20 -34.15
CA LEU A 16 -25.54 -34.24 -33.22
C LEU A 16 -25.75 -34.76 -31.79
N ALA A 17 -25.85 -36.08 -31.59
CA ALA A 17 -26.13 -36.67 -30.26
C ALA A 17 -24.88 -36.75 -29.34
N HIS A 18 -23.70 -36.97 -29.89
CA HIS A 18 -22.46 -37.11 -29.10
C HIS A 18 -21.98 -35.78 -28.49
N GLY A 19 -22.12 -34.68 -29.24
CA GLY A 19 -21.76 -33.35 -28.73
C GLY A 19 -22.64 -32.92 -27.54
N SER A 20 -23.92 -33.28 -27.57
CA SER A 20 -24.87 -32.95 -26.50
C SER A 20 -24.69 -33.81 -25.25
N LEU A 21 -24.31 -35.09 -25.39
CA LEU A 21 -24.03 -35.97 -24.26
C LEU A 21 -22.73 -35.58 -23.55
N LEU A 22 -21.69 -35.19 -24.31
CA LEU A 22 -20.45 -34.67 -23.76
C LEU A 22 -20.67 -33.32 -23.05
N LEU A 23 -21.53 -32.44 -23.59
CA LEU A 23 -21.97 -31.21 -22.93
C LEU A 23 -22.73 -31.48 -21.62
N LEU A 24 -23.63 -32.46 -21.60
CA LEU A 24 -24.38 -32.86 -20.41
C LEU A 24 -23.47 -33.45 -19.32
N LEU A 25 -22.48 -34.27 -19.71
CA LEU A 25 -21.47 -34.81 -18.80
C LEU A 25 -20.55 -33.71 -18.24
N LEU A 26 -20.24 -32.68 -19.03
CA LEU A 26 -19.49 -31.50 -18.58
C LEU A 26 -20.30 -30.56 -17.68
N CYS A 27 -21.62 -30.75 -17.57
CA CYS A 27 -22.55 -29.89 -16.82
C CYS A 27 -23.15 -30.55 -15.58
N LEU A 28 -22.54 -31.60 -15.06
CA LEU A 28 -22.85 -32.11 -13.72
C LEU A 28 -22.36 -31.12 -12.63
N GLU A 29 -22.78 -29.85 -12.68
CA GLU A 29 -23.03 -29.11 -11.44
C GLU A 29 -24.21 -29.85 -10.80
N LYS A 30 -23.93 -30.63 -9.76
CA LYS A 30 -24.98 -31.30 -8.99
C LYS A 30 -25.86 -30.22 -8.37
N ALA A 31 -27.06 -30.03 -8.92
CA ALA A 31 -28.05 -29.16 -8.32
C ALA A 31 -28.41 -29.68 -6.92
N CYS A 32 -28.76 -28.78 -6.00
CA CYS A 32 -29.18 -29.19 -4.66
C CYS A 32 -30.43 -30.09 -4.77
N PRO A 33 -30.42 -31.30 -4.16
CA PRO A 33 -31.59 -32.16 -4.18
C PRO A 33 -32.77 -31.50 -3.45
N PRO A 34 -34.02 -31.73 -3.90
CA PRO A 34 -35.21 -31.20 -3.23
C PRO A 34 -35.24 -31.59 -1.74
N GLY A 35 -35.46 -30.62 -0.86
CA GLY A 35 -35.52 -30.83 0.59
C GLY A 35 -34.17 -30.94 1.31
N ARG A 36 -33.04 -30.83 0.59
CA ARG A 36 -31.68 -30.74 1.16
C ARG A 36 -31.17 -29.29 1.26
N GLU A 37 -31.95 -28.33 0.81
CA GLU A 37 -31.62 -26.92 0.86
C GLU A 37 -31.59 -26.44 2.31
N ALA A 38 -30.47 -25.82 2.72
CA ALA A 38 -30.30 -25.38 4.09
C ALA A 38 -31.15 -24.14 4.36
N GLN A 39 -32.02 -24.21 5.36
CA GLN A 39 -32.82 -23.07 5.82
C GLN A 39 -32.29 -22.46 7.13
N VAL A 40 -31.50 -23.23 7.87
CA VAL A 40 -30.88 -22.86 9.14
C VAL A 40 -29.48 -23.44 9.20
N VAL A 41 -28.57 -22.73 9.87
CA VAL A 41 -27.25 -23.26 10.20
C VAL A 41 -27.35 -24.02 11.51
N ASP A 42 -27.38 -25.36 11.41
CA ASP A 42 -27.46 -26.28 12.55
C ASP A 42 -26.41 -27.41 12.46
N GLU A 43 -26.38 -28.27 13.47
CA GLU A 43 -25.41 -29.37 13.59
C GLU A 43 -25.52 -30.40 12.45
N ASN A 44 -26.66 -30.50 11.76
CA ASN A 44 -26.83 -31.45 10.67
C ASN A 44 -25.93 -31.11 9.48
N LEU A 45 -25.64 -29.82 9.28
CA LEU A 45 -24.73 -29.36 8.21
C LEU A 45 -23.31 -29.89 8.35
N PHE A 46 -22.89 -30.27 9.56
CA PHE A 46 -21.59 -30.90 9.77
C PHE A 46 -21.45 -32.21 8.97
N PHE A 47 -22.54 -32.95 8.78
CA PHE A 47 -22.56 -34.23 8.07
C PHE A 47 -22.70 -34.09 6.55
N TYR A 48 -22.87 -32.88 6.03
CA TYR A 48 -22.95 -32.66 4.60
C TYR A 48 -21.57 -32.83 3.97
N GLU A 49 -21.54 -33.53 2.84
CA GLU A 49 -20.34 -33.58 2.01
C GLU A 49 -20.03 -32.19 1.41
N GLU A 50 -18.77 -31.97 1.04
CA GLU A 50 -18.30 -30.70 0.47
C GLU A 50 -19.15 -30.23 -0.72
N TRP A 51 -19.50 -31.15 -1.62
CA TRP A 51 -20.33 -30.82 -2.78
C TRP A 51 -21.78 -30.51 -2.39
N GLU A 52 -22.30 -31.11 -1.31
CA GLU A 52 -23.66 -30.84 -0.83
C GLU A 52 -23.73 -29.43 -0.24
N LEU A 53 -22.72 -29.03 0.55
CA LEU A 53 -22.63 -27.65 1.04
C LEU A 53 -22.47 -26.67 -0.12
N GLU A 54 -21.66 -26.99 -1.12
CA GLU A 54 -21.50 -26.15 -2.30
C GLU A 54 -22.80 -26.02 -3.11
N ALA A 55 -23.62 -27.07 -3.18
CA ALA A 55 -24.86 -27.05 -3.93
C ALA A 55 -26.03 -26.42 -3.15
N CYS A 56 -26.12 -26.67 -1.85
CA CYS A 56 -27.32 -26.45 -1.04
C CYS A 56 -27.24 -25.30 -0.03
N MET A 57 -26.06 -24.70 0.17
CA MET A 57 -25.91 -23.55 1.06
C MET A 57 -26.09 -22.22 0.34
N ASP A 58 -26.90 -21.37 0.94
CA ASP A 58 -27.04 -19.97 0.54
C ASP A 58 -26.07 -19.06 1.32
N GLY A 59 -25.37 -18.18 0.59
CA GLY A 59 -24.46 -17.23 1.19
C GLY A 59 -25.15 -16.18 2.05
N ALA A 60 -26.39 -15.77 1.73
CA ALA A 60 -27.11 -14.78 2.52
C ALA A 60 -27.61 -15.38 3.86
N LEU A 61 -27.97 -16.66 3.88
CA LEU A 61 -28.20 -17.43 5.10
C LEU A 61 -26.96 -17.45 5.98
N LEU A 62 -25.80 -17.83 5.43
CA LEU A 62 -24.51 -17.84 6.14
C LEU A 62 -24.17 -16.47 6.73
N ALA A 63 -24.32 -15.40 5.94
CA ALA A 63 -24.06 -14.04 6.39
C ALA A 63 -24.98 -13.61 7.56
N THR A 64 -26.20 -14.15 7.62
CA THR A 64 -27.17 -13.81 8.67
C THR A 64 -26.99 -14.67 9.93
N GLN A 65 -26.53 -15.91 9.79
CA GLN A 65 -26.39 -16.88 10.89
C GLN A 65 -24.92 -17.20 11.23
N MET A 66 -24.00 -16.27 10.97
CA MET A 66 -22.57 -16.49 11.19
C MET A 66 -22.22 -16.90 12.63
N ARG A 67 -22.96 -16.41 13.62
CA ARG A 67 -22.81 -16.81 15.04
C ARG A 67 -22.97 -18.33 15.24
N GLN A 68 -23.85 -18.97 14.48
CA GLN A 68 -24.18 -20.38 14.57
C GLN A 68 -23.10 -21.20 13.90
N VAL A 69 -22.55 -20.70 12.79
CA VAL A 69 -21.41 -21.32 12.11
C VAL A 69 -20.23 -21.47 13.09
N ASN A 70 -19.98 -20.46 13.93
CA ASN A 70 -18.91 -20.51 14.95
C ASN A 70 -19.18 -21.48 16.13
N ARG A 71 -20.40 -22.00 16.28
CA ARG A 71 -20.76 -22.96 17.33
C ARG A 71 -20.60 -24.41 16.90
N ILE A 72 -20.47 -24.65 15.61
CA ILE A 72 -20.42 -25.98 15.01
C ILE A 72 -18.97 -26.25 14.56
N PRO A 73 -18.39 -27.41 14.87
CA PRO A 73 -17.00 -27.72 14.57
C PRO A 73 -16.81 -28.15 13.11
N PHE A 74 -17.16 -27.28 12.16
CA PHE A 74 -16.94 -27.53 10.72
C PHE A 74 -15.47 -27.79 10.40
N THR A 75 -15.21 -28.65 9.42
CA THR A 75 -13.86 -28.91 8.94
C THR A 75 -13.30 -27.70 8.18
N TYR A 76 -11.98 -27.65 8.02
CA TYR A 76 -11.34 -26.60 7.22
C TYR A 76 -11.85 -26.56 5.77
N GLN A 77 -12.19 -27.70 5.17
CA GLN A 77 -12.78 -27.73 3.83
C GLN A 77 -14.19 -27.14 3.79
N GLN A 78 -15.03 -27.48 4.78
CA GLN A 78 -16.39 -26.93 4.89
C GLN A 78 -16.38 -25.41 5.11
N LEU A 79 -15.48 -24.90 5.97
CA LEU A 79 -15.29 -23.46 6.18
C LEU A 79 -14.84 -22.74 4.90
N HIS A 80 -13.99 -23.37 4.09
CA HIS A 80 -13.56 -22.80 2.81
C HIS A 80 -14.72 -22.67 1.81
N ILE A 81 -15.64 -23.65 1.78
CA ILE A 81 -16.87 -23.57 0.99
C ILE A 81 -17.76 -22.43 1.48
N PHE A 82 -17.93 -22.30 2.80
CA PHE A 82 -18.71 -21.19 3.37
C PHE A 82 -18.10 -19.82 3.04
N LYS A 83 -16.76 -19.70 3.03
CA LYS A 83 -16.09 -18.48 2.53
C LYS A 83 -16.46 -18.18 1.09
N ARG A 84 -16.37 -19.16 0.18
CA ARG A 84 -16.77 -18.96 -1.22
C ARG A 84 -18.23 -18.52 -1.35
N LYS A 85 -19.13 -19.16 -0.60
CA LYS A 85 -20.56 -18.79 -0.59
C LYS A 85 -20.79 -17.35 -0.11
N LEU A 86 -20.06 -16.91 0.90
CA LEU A 86 -20.11 -15.52 1.35
C LEU A 86 -19.55 -14.55 0.31
N ASP A 87 -18.49 -14.93 -0.41
CA ASP A 87 -17.89 -14.10 -1.46
C ASP A 87 -18.83 -13.89 -2.65
N GLU A 88 -19.67 -14.89 -2.97
CA GLU A 88 -20.71 -14.77 -4.01
C GLU A 88 -21.72 -13.64 -3.66
N VAL A 89 -22.00 -13.44 -2.37
CA VAL A 89 -22.85 -12.35 -1.84
C VAL A 89 -22.14 -11.00 -1.93
N VAL A 90 -20.81 -10.95 -1.83
CA VAL A 90 -20.01 -9.71 -1.95
C VAL A 90 -19.82 -9.29 -3.40
N GLN A 91 -19.63 -10.25 -4.31
CA GLN A 91 -19.39 -9.98 -5.73
C GLN A 91 -20.66 -9.73 -6.53
N GLY A 92 -21.84 -10.00 -5.93
CA GLY A 92 -23.11 -9.63 -6.54
C GLY A 92 -23.37 -10.41 -7.78
N SER A 93 -23.38 -11.74 -7.65
CA SER A 93 -23.73 -12.60 -8.77
C SER A 93 -22.91 -12.32 -10.03
N ALA A 94 -21.65 -11.87 -9.91
CA ALA A 94 -20.76 -11.60 -11.04
C ALA A 94 -20.23 -12.88 -11.72
N ARG A 95 -21.02 -13.96 -11.75
CA ARG A 95 -21.00 -14.84 -12.93
C ARG A 95 -21.83 -14.16 -14.00
N LEU A 96 -21.26 -13.13 -14.65
CA LEU A 96 -21.55 -12.92 -16.07
C LEU A 96 -21.35 -14.29 -16.73
N PRO A 97 -22.29 -14.78 -17.56
CA PRO A 97 -22.13 -16.08 -18.18
C PRO A 97 -20.82 -16.02 -18.96
N GLN A 98 -19.85 -16.85 -18.59
CA GLN A 98 -18.57 -16.92 -19.29
C GLN A 98 -18.91 -17.12 -20.77
N ARG A 99 -18.66 -16.10 -21.60
CA ARG A 99 -18.82 -16.21 -23.05
C ARG A 99 -17.87 -17.31 -23.51
N GLY A 100 -18.44 -18.46 -23.82
CA GLY A 100 -17.71 -19.65 -24.28
C GLY A 100 -18.02 -20.95 -23.54
N ARG A 101 -18.68 -20.94 -22.38
CA ARG A 101 -19.19 -22.19 -21.78
C ARG A 101 -20.64 -22.45 -22.21
N PRO A 102 -20.96 -23.66 -22.71
CA PRO A 102 -22.32 -24.02 -23.04
C PRO A 102 -23.20 -23.93 -21.78
N ARG A 103 -24.32 -23.24 -21.89
CA ARG A 103 -25.29 -23.09 -20.81
C ARG A 103 -26.18 -24.33 -20.82
N CYS A 104 -26.23 -25.05 -19.72
CA CYS A 104 -27.04 -26.27 -19.66
C CYS A 104 -28.53 -25.99 -19.52
N PRO A 105 -29.41 -26.84 -20.10
CA PRO A 105 -30.84 -26.61 -20.05
C PRO A 105 -31.33 -26.74 -18.61
N SER A 106 -31.76 -25.63 -18.01
CA SER A 106 -32.43 -25.65 -16.72
C SER A 106 -33.79 -26.30 -16.89
N HIS A 107 -33.94 -27.55 -16.43
CA HIS A 107 -35.26 -28.16 -16.31
C HIS A 107 -35.95 -27.57 -15.07
N GLY A 108 -36.96 -26.72 -15.28
CA GLY A 108 -37.84 -26.22 -14.22
C GLY A 108 -37.63 -24.76 -13.83
N GLY A 109 -37.94 -23.83 -14.73
CA GLY A 109 -38.19 -22.44 -14.35
C GLY A 109 -39.58 -22.29 -13.71
N GLY A 110 -39.66 -22.51 -12.40
CA GLY A 110 -40.77 -22.00 -11.57
C GLY A 110 -40.50 -20.53 -11.18
N PRO A 111 -41.53 -19.74 -10.79
CA PRO A 111 -41.38 -18.30 -10.51
C PRO A 111 -40.66 -17.99 -9.18
N HIS A 112 -40.19 -19.02 -8.46
CA HIS A 112 -39.48 -18.89 -7.18
C HIS A 112 -38.04 -19.35 -7.36
N GLY A 113 -37.15 -18.45 -7.78
CA GLY A 113 -35.74 -18.62 -7.42
C GLY A 113 -35.67 -18.44 -5.90
N PRO A 114 -35.21 -19.43 -5.12
CA PRO A 114 -35.18 -19.28 -3.68
C PRO A 114 -34.05 -18.31 -3.34
N PHE A 115 -34.24 -17.58 -2.25
CA PHE A 115 -33.32 -16.63 -1.64
C PHE A 115 -33.39 -15.17 -2.12
N PRO A 116 -33.79 -14.26 -1.21
CA PRO A 116 -33.48 -12.84 -1.35
C PRO A 116 -31.95 -12.69 -1.41
N ARG A 117 -31.43 -12.27 -2.57
CA ARG A 117 -29.99 -12.01 -2.72
C ARG A 117 -29.63 -10.76 -1.93
N LYS A 118 -29.09 -10.93 -0.73
CA LYS A 118 -28.32 -9.87 -0.08
C LYS A 118 -27.09 -9.60 -0.94
N PHE A 119 -26.70 -8.34 -1.07
CA PHE A 119 -25.53 -7.94 -1.85
C PHE A 119 -24.69 -6.96 -1.04
N TYR A 120 -23.39 -7.20 -1.00
CA TYR A 120 -22.44 -6.42 -0.20
C TYR A 120 -21.40 -5.73 -1.10
N PRO A 121 -21.77 -4.66 -1.82
CA PRO A 121 -20.88 -3.99 -2.77
C PRO A 121 -19.63 -3.39 -2.12
N GLN A 122 -19.69 -3.08 -0.82
CA GLN A 122 -18.61 -2.52 -0.02
C GLN A 122 -17.92 -3.59 0.85
N GLY A 123 -18.01 -4.87 0.47
CA GLY A 123 -17.52 -5.97 1.32
C GLY A 123 -18.40 -6.22 2.54
N TYR A 124 -17.93 -7.08 3.44
CA TYR A 124 -18.73 -7.54 4.58
C TYR A 124 -19.21 -6.38 5.47
N PRO A 125 -20.50 -6.37 5.88
CA PRO A 125 -20.99 -5.37 6.82
C PRO A 125 -20.40 -5.60 8.20
N GLN A 126 -20.28 -4.54 9.01
CA GLN A 126 -19.77 -4.60 10.38
C GLN A 126 -20.43 -5.71 11.22
N SER A 127 -21.75 -5.90 11.09
CA SER A 127 -22.50 -6.95 11.79
C SER A 127 -22.05 -8.38 11.43
N LEU A 128 -21.51 -8.59 10.23
CA LEU A 128 -20.92 -9.88 9.83
C LEU A 128 -19.48 -9.99 10.32
N ILE A 129 -18.69 -8.91 10.18
CA ILE A 129 -17.27 -8.87 10.59
C ILE A 129 -17.11 -9.21 12.07
N GLU A 130 -17.99 -8.66 12.91
CA GLU A 130 -18.06 -8.95 14.36
C GLU A 130 -18.15 -10.44 14.70
N HIS A 131 -18.69 -11.24 13.79
CA HIS A 131 -18.93 -12.65 14.00
C HIS A 131 -18.06 -13.53 13.11
N LEU A 132 -17.07 -13.00 12.37
CA LEU A 132 -16.22 -13.85 11.53
C LEU A 132 -15.45 -14.89 12.36
N SER A 133 -14.91 -14.49 13.52
CA SER A 133 -14.11 -15.41 14.35
C SER A 133 -13.04 -16.11 13.50
N TYR A 134 -12.94 -17.44 13.55
CA TYR A 134 -12.01 -18.25 12.75
C TYR A 134 -12.16 -18.10 11.23
N PHE A 135 -13.29 -17.60 10.71
CA PHE A 135 -13.40 -17.29 9.27
C PHE A 135 -12.40 -16.26 8.80
N PHE A 136 -11.95 -15.38 9.71
CA PHE A 136 -10.97 -14.36 9.38
C PHE A 136 -9.70 -14.96 8.75
N LEU A 137 -9.29 -16.16 9.15
CA LEU A 137 -8.12 -16.86 8.63
C LEU A 137 -8.19 -17.13 7.12
N TYR A 138 -9.39 -17.18 6.56
CA TYR A 138 -9.65 -17.45 5.14
C TYR A 138 -9.90 -16.20 4.31
N VAL A 139 -9.92 -15.03 4.94
CA VAL A 139 -10.17 -13.76 4.26
C VAL A 139 -8.87 -13.25 3.64
N THR A 140 -8.92 -12.77 2.40
CA THR A 140 -7.75 -12.17 1.76
C THR A 140 -7.55 -10.74 2.24
N PRO A 141 -6.31 -10.22 2.29
CA PRO A 141 -6.08 -8.80 2.53
C PRO A 141 -6.92 -7.91 1.62
N GLU A 142 -7.06 -8.26 0.33
CA GLU A 142 -7.84 -7.54 -0.68
C GLU A 142 -9.33 -7.44 -0.32
N ASP A 143 -9.89 -8.48 0.31
CA ASP A 143 -11.25 -8.45 0.83
C ASP A 143 -11.35 -7.49 2.02
N ILE A 144 -10.38 -7.55 2.94
CA ILE A 144 -10.33 -6.70 4.14
C ILE A 144 -10.27 -5.22 3.74
N HIS A 145 -9.53 -4.87 2.68
CA HIS A 145 -9.41 -3.48 2.22
C HIS A 145 -10.75 -2.81 1.89
N LYS A 146 -11.78 -3.60 1.56
CA LYS A 146 -13.13 -3.11 1.23
C LYS A 146 -13.94 -2.80 2.50
N TRP A 147 -13.61 -3.42 3.62
CA TRP A 147 -14.42 -3.39 4.83
C TRP A 147 -14.46 -2.01 5.48
N ASN A 148 -15.56 -1.72 6.17
CA ASN A 148 -15.68 -0.61 7.10
C ASN A 148 -15.66 -1.15 8.53
N VAL A 149 -14.47 -1.14 9.16
CA VAL A 149 -14.27 -1.67 10.51
C VAL A 149 -14.25 -0.51 11.50
N THR A 150 -15.25 -0.43 12.37
CA THR A 150 -15.42 0.71 13.29
C THR A 150 -15.30 0.32 14.77
N SER A 151 -15.39 -0.97 15.10
CA SER A 151 -15.36 -1.44 16.49
C SER A 151 -13.99 -1.98 16.89
N LEU A 152 -13.43 -1.43 17.97
CA LEU A 152 -12.21 -1.92 18.58
C LEU A 152 -12.35 -3.37 19.09
N ASP A 153 -13.52 -3.73 19.63
CA ASP A 153 -13.77 -5.08 20.15
C ASP A 153 -13.74 -6.13 19.04
N THR A 154 -14.23 -5.76 17.84
CA THR A 154 -14.09 -6.59 16.64
C THR A 154 -12.61 -6.79 16.30
N VAL A 155 -11.84 -5.71 16.25
CA VAL A 155 -10.39 -5.79 15.97
C VAL A 155 -9.70 -6.70 16.98
N LYS A 156 -9.90 -6.50 18.28
CA LYS A 156 -9.32 -7.33 19.35
C LYS A 156 -9.70 -8.81 19.22
N SER A 157 -10.96 -9.09 18.93
CA SER A 157 -11.44 -10.46 18.74
C SER A 157 -10.76 -11.14 17.54
N LEU A 158 -10.61 -10.42 16.42
CA LEU A 158 -9.95 -10.91 15.22
C LEU A 158 -8.43 -11.06 15.40
N LEU A 159 -7.78 -10.15 16.14
CA LEU A 159 -6.38 -10.30 16.51
C LEU A 159 -6.15 -11.56 17.34
N LYS A 160 -7.02 -11.83 18.32
CA LYS A 160 -6.90 -13.01 19.19
C LYS A 160 -6.96 -14.33 18.41
N VAL A 161 -7.90 -14.48 17.47
CA VAL A 161 -7.99 -15.70 16.65
C VAL A 161 -6.83 -15.86 15.66
N SER A 162 -6.15 -14.76 15.32
CA SER A 162 -5.04 -14.71 14.38
C SER A 162 -3.69 -15.10 14.98
N GLN A 163 -3.56 -15.09 16.32
CA GLN A 163 -2.29 -15.34 17.00
C GLN A 163 -1.71 -16.72 16.64
N GLY A 164 -0.46 -16.72 16.17
CA GLY A 164 0.25 -17.95 15.81
C GLY A 164 -0.28 -18.66 14.56
N ARG A 165 -1.12 -18.01 13.75
CA ARG A 165 -1.73 -18.60 12.54
C ARG A 165 -1.08 -18.18 11.22
N GLY A 166 -0.05 -17.33 11.26
CA GLY A 166 0.69 -16.92 10.06
C GLY A 166 -0.09 -15.99 9.12
N VAL A 167 -1.06 -15.25 9.67
CA VAL A 167 -1.95 -14.35 8.91
C VAL A 167 -1.54 -12.88 9.04
N ASP A 168 -0.23 -12.61 9.09
CA ASP A 168 0.31 -11.26 9.32
C ASP A 168 -0.24 -10.22 8.33
N ALA A 169 -0.39 -10.58 7.05
CA ALA A 169 -0.91 -9.71 6.01
C ALA A 169 -2.39 -9.33 6.24
N GLN A 170 -3.20 -10.28 6.74
CA GLN A 170 -4.60 -10.03 7.09
C GLN A 170 -4.68 -9.08 8.28
N VAL A 171 -3.84 -9.30 9.29
CA VAL A 171 -3.74 -8.43 10.47
C VAL A 171 -3.33 -7.02 10.07
N ALA A 172 -2.29 -6.86 9.26
CA ALA A 172 -1.85 -5.55 8.78
C ALA A 172 -2.97 -4.81 8.02
N ALA A 173 -3.68 -5.51 7.13
CA ALA A 173 -4.83 -4.95 6.41
C ALA A 173 -5.97 -4.54 7.36
N LEU A 174 -6.27 -5.36 8.37
CA LEU A 174 -7.30 -5.06 9.37
C LEU A 174 -6.97 -3.79 10.17
N ILE A 175 -5.73 -3.68 10.64
CA ILE A 175 -5.27 -2.50 11.38
C ILE A 175 -5.29 -1.26 10.48
N ALA A 176 -4.84 -1.37 9.23
CA ALA A 176 -4.87 -0.27 8.27
C ALA A 176 -6.30 0.26 8.05
N ARG A 177 -7.29 -0.63 7.97
CA ARG A 177 -8.69 -0.25 7.81
C ARG A 177 -9.28 0.41 9.04
N TYR A 178 -9.04 -0.14 10.22
CA TYR A 178 -9.56 0.43 11.46
C TYR A 178 -8.95 1.81 11.76
N VAL A 179 -7.62 1.92 11.69
CA VAL A 179 -6.91 3.19 11.97
C VAL A 179 -7.15 4.23 10.87
N GLY A 180 -7.18 3.81 9.59
CA GLY A 180 -7.53 4.68 8.47
C GLY A 180 -8.96 5.22 8.54
N GLY A 181 -9.87 4.49 9.19
CA GLY A 181 -11.24 4.93 9.48
C GLY A 181 -11.37 5.86 10.70
N GLY A 182 -10.26 6.30 11.29
CA GLY A 182 -10.27 7.15 12.50
C GLY A 182 -10.19 6.36 13.81
N GLY A 183 -10.20 5.03 13.76
CA GLY A 183 -10.09 4.18 14.94
C GLY A 183 -8.77 4.38 15.70
N GLU A 184 -8.82 4.14 17.00
CA GLU A 184 -7.65 4.15 17.89
C GLU A 184 -7.51 2.80 18.57
N LEU A 185 -6.29 2.28 18.55
CA LEU A 185 -5.89 1.06 19.24
C LEU A 185 -5.46 1.43 20.64
N ASP A 186 -6.05 0.75 21.61
CA ASP A 186 -5.59 0.85 22.99
C ASP A 186 -4.34 0.01 23.24
N LYS A 187 -3.79 0.16 24.45
CA LYS A 187 -2.59 -0.57 24.86
C LYS A 187 -2.75 -2.08 24.73
N ALA A 188 -3.90 -2.65 25.10
CA ALA A 188 -4.12 -4.09 25.02
C ALA A 188 -4.08 -4.61 23.57
N ALA A 189 -4.64 -3.86 22.61
CA ALA A 189 -4.55 -4.19 21.20
C ALA A 189 -3.11 -4.06 20.67
N LEU A 190 -2.39 -3.00 21.05
CA LEU A 190 -0.97 -2.81 20.68
C LEU A 190 -0.06 -3.91 21.28
N ASP A 191 -0.32 -4.33 22.51
CA ASP A 191 0.39 -5.43 23.17
C ASP A 191 0.15 -6.76 22.45
N THR A 192 -1.07 -6.96 21.95
CA THR A 192 -1.43 -8.11 21.13
C THR A 192 -0.70 -8.07 19.78
N LEU A 193 -0.56 -6.88 19.17
CA LEU A 193 0.15 -6.69 17.91
C LEU A 193 1.66 -6.96 18.00
N ALA A 194 2.25 -6.90 19.19
CA ALA A 194 3.67 -7.19 19.38
C ALA A 194 4.05 -8.64 19.05
N THR A 195 3.08 -9.55 18.93
CA THR A 195 3.32 -10.96 18.55
C THR A 195 3.27 -11.22 17.04
N PHE A 196 2.93 -10.20 16.23
CA PHE A 196 2.83 -10.26 14.77
C PHE A 196 4.01 -9.55 14.10
N ARG A 197 4.16 -9.75 12.78
CA ARG A 197 5.15 -8.97 12.03
C ARG A 197 4.87 -7.46 12.07
N PRO A 198 5.90 -6.58 12.13
CA PRO A 198 5.74 -5.14 12.30
C PRO A 198 5.22 -4.38 11.06
N ALA A 199 4.64 -5.05 10.07
CA ALA A 199 4.11 -4.43 8.85
C ALA A 199 2.99 -3.39 9.10
N TYR A 200 2.45 -3.34 10.32
CA TYR A 200 1.46 -2.36 10.75
C TYR A 200 2.06 -1.03 11.24
N LEU A 201 3.37 -0.92 11.45
CA LEU A 201 3.97 0.26 12.08
C LEU A 201 3.66 1.55 11.32
N CYS A 202 3.80 1.55 9.99
CA CYS A 202 3.58 2.75 9.18
C CYS A 202 2.10 3.10 8.96
N VAL A 203 1.16 2.28 9.44
CA VAL A 203 -0.27 2.65 9.43
C VAL A 203 -0.73 3.29 10.74
N LEU A 204 0.07 3.19 11.81
CA LEU A 204 -0.25 3.78 13.10
C LEU A 204 0.04 5.28 13.13
N ARG A 205 -0.77 6.05 13.88
CA ARG A 205 -0.48 7.46 14.11
C ARG A 205 0.75 7.64 15.02
N PRO A 206 1.49 8.77 14.92
CA PRO A 206 2.64 9.04 15.78
C PRO A 206 2.36 8.85 17.29
N GLU A 207 1.18 9.24 17.75
CA GLU A 207 0.75 9.13 19.15
C GLU A 207 0.64 7.66 19.58
N GLN A 208 0.11 6.81 18.70
CA GLN A 208 -0.03 5.38 18.95
C GLN A 208 1.31 4.65 18.86
N LEU A 209 2.19 5.06 17.94
CA LEU A 209 3.57 4.56 17.86
C LEU A 209 4.33 4.77 19.17
N GLY A 210 4.08 5.88 19.87
CA GLY A 210 4.61 6.13 21.20
C GLY A 210 4.33 4.99 22.20
N SER A 211 3.17 4.33 22.09
CA SER A 211 2.73 3.25 22.97
C SER A 211 3.15 1.84 22.53
N VAL A 212 3.76 1.69 21.34
CA VAL A 212 4.25 0.38 20.85
C VAL A 212 5.35 -0.14 21.77
N GLN A 213 5.34 -1.45 22.05
CA GLN A 213 6.37 -2.09 22.87
C GLN A 213 7.75 -2.03 22.21
N LEU A 214 8.79 -1.85 23.03
CA LEU A 214 10.18 -1.80 22.55
C LEU A 214 10.64 -3.13 21.92
N SER A 215 10.05 -4.26 22.31
CA SER A 215 10.32 -5.58 21.74
C SER A 215 10.07 -5.65 20.23
N VAL A 216 9.09 -4.89 19.72
CA VAL A 216 8.75 -4.85 18.29
C VAL A 216 9.91 -4.32 17.45
N LEU A 217 10.66 -3.35 17.99
CA LEU A 217 11.78 -2.69 17.31
C LEU A 217 12.91 -3.69 17.01
N TRP A 218 13.07 -4.73 17.85
CA TRP A 218 14.05 -5.79 17.64
C TRP A 218 13.74 -6.70 16.44
N MET A 219 12.47 -6.80 16.06
CA MET A 219 12.01 -7.62 14.92
C MET A 219 11.75 -6.80 13.66
N THR A 220 11.91 -5.48 13.74
CA THR A 220 11.60 -4.56 12.63
C THR A 220 12.70 -4.62 11.58
N THR A 221 12.29 -4.78 10.33
CA THR A 221 13.18 -4.80 9.16
C THR A 221 13.08 -3.49 8.37
N PRO A 222 14.04 -3.18 7.49
CA PRO A 222 13.94 -2.03 6.60
C PRO A 222 12.67 -2.04 5.72
N GLN A 223 12.13 -3.22 5.40
CA GLN A 223 10.91 -3.32 4.58
C GLN A 223 9.67 -2.81 5.34
N ASP A 224 9.61 -3.06 6.64
CA ASP A 224 8.49 -2.64 7.50
C ASP A 224 8.39 -1.11 7.64
N LEU A 225 9.49 -0.39 7.36
CA LEU A 225 9.61 1.05 7.51
C LEU A 225 9.40 1.83 6.20
N GLY A 226 9.35 1.14 5.06
CA GLY A 226 9.37 1.79 3.73
C GLY A 226 8.19 2.73 3.44
N ALA A 227 7.06 2.55 4.12
CA ALA A 227 5.87 3.38 3.95
C ALA A 227 5.70 4.47 5.04
N CYS A 228 6.64 4.57 5.97
CA CYS A 228 6.52 5.48 7.12
C CYS A 228 6.82 6.92 6.70
N SER A 229 5.99 7.85 7.20
CA SER A 229 6.24 9.29 7.10
C SER A 229 7.40 9.73 7.99
N SER A 230 7.97 10.91 7.71
CA SER A 230 9.05 11.49 8.52
C SER A 230 8.68 11.64 10.01
N LEU A 231 7.42 11.99 10.31
CA LEU A 231 6.94 12.10 11.69
C LEU A 231 6.88 10.74 12.40
N GLN A 232 6.41 9.69 11.71
CA GLN A 232 6.41 8.34 12.26
C GLN A 232 7.85 7.84 12.47
N MET A 233 8.74 8.09 11.51
CA MET A 233 10.15 7.73 11.61
C MET A 233 10.84 8.40 12.79
N ALA A 234 10.55 9.67 13.09
CA ALA A 234 11.10 10.36 14.25
C ALA A 234 10.70 9.69 15.58
N VAL A 235 9.42 9.30 15.73
CA VAL A 235 8.95 8.56 16.92
C VAL A 235 9.63 7.18 17.00
N LEU A 236 9.69 6.45 15.89
CA LEU A 236 10.31 5.13 15.82
C LEU A 236 11.80 5.17 16.13
N TYR A 237 12.52 6.19 15.64
CA TYR A 237 13.94 6.38 15.91
C TYR A 237 14.22 6.56 17.41
N HIS A 238 13.47 7.44 18.09
CA HIS A 238 13.64 7.61 19.54
C HIS A 238 13.33 6.32 20.31
N LYS A 239 12.28 5.59 19.92
CA LYS A 239 11.97 4.29 20.53
C LYS A 239 13.06 3.25 20.27
N ALA A 240 13.62 3.22 19.06
CA ALA A 240 14.73 2.33 18.71
C ALA A 240 15.97 2.65 19.55
N ARG A 241 16.31 3.93 19.77
CA ARG A 241 17.39 4.31 20.68
C ARG A 241 17.19 3.77 22.09
N THR A 242 15.98 3.85 22.64
CA THR A 242 15.65 3.27 23.95
C THR A 242 15.72 1.75 23.93
N ALA A 243 15.18 1.10 22.88
CA ALA A 243 15.19 -0.35 22.75
C ALA A 243 16.62 -0.92 22.70
N PHE A 244 17.54 -0.21 22.02
CA PHE A 244 18.91 -0.65 21.79
C PHE A 244 19.92 -0.01 22.74
N GLN A 245 19.49 0.64 23.83
CA GLN A 245 20.38 1.38 24.74
C GLN A 245 21.52 0.54 25.35
N ASN A 246 21.32 -0.78 25.47
CA ASN A 246 22.29 -1.72 26.03
C ASN A 246 23.21 -2.34 24.97
N VAL A 247 22.99 -2.05 23.68
CA VAL A 247 23.82 -2.51 22.57
C VAL A 247 24.89 -1.47 22.31
N SER A 248 26.12 -1.90 22.00
CA SER A 248 27.23 -0.98 21.72
C SER A 248 28.00 -1.38 20.46
N GLY A 249 28.86 -0.46 20.00
CA GLY A 249 29.74 -0.69 18.85
C GLY A 249 29.01 -0.89 17.52
N SER A 250 29.55 -1.77 16.68
CA SER A 250 29.03 -2.07 15.33
C SER A 250 27.65 -2.74 15.35
N GLU A 251 27.34 -3.51 16.39
CA GLU A 251 26.02 -4.10 16.56
C GLU A 251 24.96 -3.01 16.77
N TYR A 252 25.25 -1.99 17.57
CA TYR A 252 24.32 -0.88 17.79
C TYR A 252 23.99 -0.17 16.48
N PHE A 253 25.03 0.14 15.68
CA PHE A 253 24.83 0.79 14.38
C PHE A 253 23.96 -0.07 13.45
N THR A 254 24.24 -1.37 13.37
CA THR A 254 23.46 -2.31 12.55
C THR A 254 21.97 -2.33 12.95
N ARG A 255 21.67 -2.16 14.24
CA ARG A 255 20.28 -2.14 14.75
C ARG A 255 19.58 -0.80 14.52
N ILE A 256 20.29 0.31 14.67
CA ILE A 256 19.71 1.65 14.55
C ILE A 256 19.62 2.14 13.10
N GLU A 257 20.45 1.62 12.19
CA GLU A 257 20.55 2.05 10.79
C GLU A 257 19.17 2.15 10.07
N PRO A 258 18.26 1.16 10.17
CA PRO A 258 16.97 1.23 9.48
C PRO A 258 16.10 2.42 9.93
N PHE A 259 16.33 2.93 11.14
CA PHE A 259 15.55 3.99 11.75
C PHE A 259 16.13 5.39 11.52
N LEU A 260 17.31 5.51 10.89
CA LEU A 260 18.02 6.79 10.77
C LEU A 260 17.25 7.88 10.02
N GLY A 261 16.24 7.52 9.23
CA GLY A 261 15.29 8.46 8.62
C GLY A 261 14.41 9.24 9.61
N GLY A 262 14.57 9.02 10.92
CA GLY A 262 13.96 9.81 11.98
C GLY A 262 14.94 10.56 12.88
N ALA A 263 16.25 10.53 12.59
CA ALA A 263 17.26 11.13 13.46
C ALA A 263 17.27 12.66 13.39
N SER A 264 17.38 13.32 14.55
CA SER A 264 17.59 14.78 14.62
C SER A 264 19.05 15.17 14.39
N THR A 265 19.32 16.46 14.17
CA THR A 265 20.69 16.99 14.08
C THR A 265 21.49 16.68 15.34
N GLU A 266 20.88 16.79 16.53
CA GLU A 266 21.49 16.50 17.82
C GLU A 266 21.84 15.03 17.95
N ASP A 267 21.00 14.14 17.42
CA ASP A 267 21.28 12.70 17.38
C ASP A 267 22.47 12.37 16.48
N LEU A 268 22.56 13.01 15.31
CA LEU A 268 23.69 12.84 14.39
C LEU A 268 24.99 13.37 15.01
N ARG A 269 24.95 14.49 15.72
CA ARG A 269 26.10 14.97 16.50
C ARG A 269 26.49 13.96 17.58
N ALA A 270 25.54 13.31 18.24
CA ALA A 270 25.82 12.27 19.24
C ALA A 270 26.59 11.06 18.67
N PHE A 271 26.41 10.73 17.38
CA PHE A 271 27.15 9.65 16.73
C PHE A 271 28.63 9.99 16.60
N THR A 272 28.96 11.26 16.33
CA THR A 272 30.36 11.71 16.27
C THR A 272 31.07 11.54 17.61
N TRP A 273 30.40 11.82 18.73
CA TRP A 273 30.95 11.64 20.08
C TRP A 273 31.17 10.18 20.45
N GLN A 274 30.39 9.27 19.86
CA GLN A 274 30.50 7.82 20.08
C GLN A 274 31.45 7.15 19.09
N ASN A 275 32.16 7.91 18.26
CA ASN A 275 32.99 7.41 17.16
C ASN A 275 32.25 6.45 16.23
N ILE A 276 30.95 6.68 16.02
CA ILE A 276 30.14 5.92 15.07
C ILE A 276 30.16 6.66 13.74
N SER A 277 30.81 6.04 12.74
CA SER A 277 30.79 6.52 11.36
C SER A 277 29.60 5.91 10.61
N ILE A 278 28.85 6.73 9.88
CA ILE A 278 27.80 6.26 8.97
C ILE A 278 28.36 6.12 7.55
N ASP A 279 27.83 5.19 6.77
CA ASP A 279 28.19 5.09 5.35
C ASP A 279 27.37 6.06 4.48
N ALA A 280 27.81 6.27 3.25
CA ALA A 280 27.15 7.19 2.31
C ALA A 280 25.73 6.74 1.93
N ALA A 281 25.45 5.43 1.93
CA ALA A 281 24.13 4.88 1.62
C ALA A 281 23.12 5.04 2.78
N ALA A 282 23.60 5.08 4.02
CA ALA A 282 22.83 5.47 5.19
C ALA A 282 22.63 7.00 5.22
N PHE A 283 23.65 7.78 4.86
CA PHE A 283 23.59 9.25 4.84
C PHE A 283 22.43 9.77 3.98
N LYS A 284 22.20 9.20 2.79
CA LYS A 284 21.08 9.64 1.92
C LYS A 284 19.69 9.34 2.47
N LYS A 285 19.58 8.47 3.48
CA LYS A 285 18.31 8.16 4.17
C LYS A 285 18.01 9.11 5.32
N LEU A 286 18.95 10.00 5.68
CA LEU A 286 18.77 10.95 6.77
C LEU A 286 17.69 12.00 6.45
N PRO A 287 17.00 12.54 7.46
CA PRO A 287 16.07 13.64 7.26
C PRO A 287 16.76 14.86 6.66
N THR A 288 16.18 15.44 5.62
CA THR A 288 16.71 16.64 4.95
C THR A 288 17.00 17.75 5.97
N GLU A 289 16.04 18.06 6.85
CA GLU A 289 16.20 19.13 7.85
C GLU A 289 17.36 18.89 8.82
N ALA A 290 17.60 17.63 9.19
CA ALA A 290 18.73 17.27 10.04
C ALA A 290 20.06 17.47 9.32
N VAL A 291 20.13 17.07 8.05
CA VAL A 291 21.34 17.22 7.21
C VAL A 291 21.65 18.69 6.93
N LEU A 292 20.64 19.50 6.57
CA LEU A 292 20.82 20.93 6.26
C LEU A 292 21.43 21.74 7.41
N SER A 293 21.26 21.26 8.64
CA SER A 293 21.78 21.90 9.86
C SER A 293 23.21 21.51 10.22
N LEU A 294 23.82 20.56 9.49
CA LEU A 294 25.20 20.12 9.72
C LEU A 294 26.20 20.99 8.97
N THR A 295 27.34 21.24 9.59
CA THR A 295 28.51 21.88 8.98
C THR A 295 29.36 20.87 8.18
N VAL A 296 30.22 21.37 7.30
CA VAL A 296 31.17 20.52 6.56
C VAL A 296 32.07 19.69 7.50
N ALA A 297 32.54 20.28 8.58
CA ALA A 297 33.37 19.57 9.57
C ALA A 297 32.59 18.45 10.30
N GLU A 298 31.31 18.68 10.60
CA GLU A 298 30.45 17.66 11.21
C GLU A 298 30.17 16.51 10.23
N VAL A 299 29.87 16.81 8.96
CA VAL A 299 29.68 15.78 7.91
C VAL A 299 30.96 14.97 7.70
N GLN A 300 32.13 15.63 7.68
CA GLN A 300 33.43 14.96 7.59
C GLN A 300 33.64 13.97 8.74
N LYS A 301 33.33 14.38 9.97
CA LYS A 301 33.45 13.52 11.16
C LYS A 301 32.42 12.40 11.17
N LEU A 302 31.18 12.68 10.77
CA LEU A 302 30.08 11.72 10.77
C LEU A 302 30.29 10.59 9.76
N LEU A 303 30.88 10.87 8.60
CA LEU A 303 31.21 9.87 7.59
C LEU A 303 32.56 9.18 7.85
N GLY A 304 33.51 9.88 8.44
CA GLY A 304 34.85 9.37 8.75
C GLY A 304 35.49 8.68 7.54
N PRO A 305 35.84 7.38 7.62
CA PRO A 305 36.47 6.65 6.51
C PRO A 305 35.57 6.52 5.27
N ASN A 306 34.25 6.66 5.42
CA ASN A 306 33.28 6.53 4.33
C ASN A 306 33.10 7.82 3.51
N LEU A 307 33.84 8.90 3.84
CA LEU A 307 33.71 10.21 3.21
C LEU A 307 33.85 10.17 1.68
N VAL A 308 34.73 9.32 1.15
CA VAL A 308 34.96 9.18 -0.30
C VAL A 308 33.67 8.79 -1.04
N GLY A 309 32.80 8.01 -0.40
CA GLY A 309 31.50 7.60 -0.96
C GLY A 309 30.50 8.75 -1.13
N LEU A 310 30.70 9.87 -0.44
CA LEU A 310 29.79 11.02 -0.47
C LEU A 310 29.62 11.58 -1.89
N LYS A 311 30.68 11.56 -2.70
CA LYS A 311 30.65 12.04 -4.08
C LYS A 311 29.65 11.27 -4.95
N ALA A 312 29.54 9.96 -4.75
CA ALA A 312 28.62 9.12 -5.51
C ALA A 312 27.16 9.46 -5.21
N GLU A 313 26.88 9.99 -4.01
CA GLU A 313 25.53 10.28 -3.55
C GLU A 313 25.16 11.77 -3.70
N ALA A 314 26.06 12.62 -4.24
CA ALA A 314 25.89 14.08 -4.33
C ALA A 314 24.64 14.53 -5.10
N GLY A 315 24.09 13.68 -5.97
CA GLY A 315 22.85 13.96 -6.70
C GLY A 315 21.56 13.74 -5.90
N ASN A 316 21.61 13.08 -4.75
CA ASN A 316 20.42 12.83 -3.93
C ASN A 316 19.97 14.09 -3.18
N MET A 317 18.65 14.26 -3.02
CA MET A 317 18.05 15.52 -2.53
C MET A 317 18.66 16.05 -1.22
N PRO A 318 18.81 15.26 -0.12
CA PRO A 318 19.31 15.82 1.15
C PRO A 318 20.74 16.36 1.01
N LEU A 319 21.58 15.65 0.25
CA LEU A 319 22.98 15.99 0.09
C LEU A 319 23.18 17.11 -0.93
N ARG A 320 22.46 17.09 -2.05
CA ARG A 320 22.50 18.16 -3.06
C ARG A 320 22.15 19.51 -2.46
N ASP A 321 21.07 19.55 -1.69
CA ASP A 321 20.59 20.79 -1.07
C ASP A 321 21.56 21.26 0.02
N TRP A 322 22.14 20.34 0.79
CA TRP A 322 23.21 20.65 1.74
C TRP A 322 24.45 21.23 1.05
N ILE A 323 24.96 20.60 -0.02
CA ILE A 323 26.12 21.08 -0.81
C ILE A 323 25.87 22.50 -1.30
N SER A 324 24.67 22.78 -1.81
CA SER A 324 24.33 24.11 -2.36
C SER A 324 24.41 25.24 -1.32
N ARG A 325 24.31 24.92 -0.03
CA ARG A 325 24.36 25.88 1.08
C ARG A 325 25.75 26.08 1.67
N GLN A 326 26.73 25.28 1.25
CA GLN A 326 28.10 25.40 1.76
C GLN A 326 28.92 26.39 0.91
N SER A 327 29.90 27.01 1.56
CA SER A 327 30.94 27.79 0.87
C SER A 327 31.82 26.85 0.03
N GLN A 328 32.40 27.37 -1.06
CA GLN A 328 33.32 26.57 -1.86
C GLN A 328 34.61 26.26 -1.06
N GLU A 329 35.08 27.19 -0.23
CA GLU A 329 36.25 26.95 0.64
C GLU A 329 36.03 25.75 1.57
N ASP A 330 34.88 25.67 2.22
CA ASP A 330 34.60 24.56 3.12
C ASP A 330 34.47 23.23 2.37
N LEU A 331 33.81 23.21 1.20
CA LEU A 331 33.70 21.99 0.39
C LEU A 331 35.05 21.52 -0.14
N ASP A 332 35.96 22.43 -0.48
CA ASP A 332 37.31 22.09 -0.95
C ASP A 332 38.12 21.36 0.14
N ARG A 333 37.87 21.65 1.42
CA ARG A 333 38.50 20.92 2.56
C ARG A 333 38.15 19.44 2.59
N LEU A 334 37.04 19.02 1.97
CA LEU A 334 36.68 17.61 1.85
C LEU A 334 37.54 16.88 0.80
N GLY A 335 38.17 17.59 -0.15
CA GLY A 335 38.98 16.99 -1.20
C GLY A 335 38.21 16.16 -2.22
N LEU A 336 36.88 16.31 -2.29
CA LEU A 336 36.00 15.51 -3.15
C LEU A 336 35.73 16.14 -4.53
N GLY A 337 36.10 17.42 -4.71
CA GLY A 337 35.79 18.20 -5.90
C GLY A 337 34.28 18.45 -6.05
N LEU A 338 33.59 18.72 -4.95
CA LEU A 338 32.19 19.14 -4.93
C LEU A 338 32.12 20.63 -5.23
N VAL A 339 31.06 21.05 -5.93
CA VAL A 339 30.82 22.46 -6.27
C VAL A 339 29.63 22.96 -5.48
N GLY A 340 29.87 23.97 -4.65
CA GLY A 340 28.86 24.58 -3.78
C GLY A 340 28.00 25.62 -4.50
N GLY A 341 27.06 26.20 -3.76
CA GLY A 341 26.19 27.27 -4.27
C GLY A 341 26.48 28.65 -3.68
N VAL A 342 27.30 28.75 -2.62
CA VAL A 342 27.64 30.02 -1.97
C VAL A 342 28.99 30.52 -2.49
N PRO A 343 29.04 31.64 -3.23
CA PRO A 343 30.31 32.20 -3.71
C PRO A 343 31.19 32.64 -2.54
N ASN A 344 32.48 32.36 -2.64
CA ASN A 344 33.46 32.86 -1.67
C ASN A 344 33.62 34.38 -1.84
N GLY A 345 33.38 35.15 -0.76
CA GLY A 345 33.58 36.60 -0.75
C GLY A 345 32.33 37.44 -1.06
N TYR A 346 32.53 38.66 -1.56
CA TYR A 346 31.45 39.60 -1.87
C TYR A 346 30.96 39.40 -3.31
N LEU A 347 29.64 39.39 -3.52
CA LEU A 347 29.06 39.58 -4.85
C LEU A 347 29.40 41.00 -5.33
N VAL A 348 30.35 41.12 -6.25
CA VAL A 348 30.49 42.35 -7.05
C VAL A 348 29.33 42.35 -8.03
N LEU A 349 28.19 42.91 -7.61
CA LEU A 349 27.14 43.28 -8.53
C LEU A 349 27.66 44.47 -9.32
N ASP A 350 28.12 44.21 -10.55
CA ASP A 350 28.41 45.28 -11.48
C ASP A 350 27.08 45.93 -11.89
N LEU A 351 26.70 46.99 -11.18
CA LEU A 351 25.54 47.80 -11.53
C LEU A 351 25.79 48.66 -12.78
N HIS A 352 26.94 48.53 -13.44
CA HIS A 352 27.13 49.08 -14.79
C HIS A 352 26.54 48.15 -15.86
N SER A 353 25.22 47.99 -15.84
CA SER A 353 24.49 47.96 -17.10
C SER A 353 24.41 49.39 -17.64
N ARG A 354 25.57 49.92 -18.06
CA ARG A 354 25.58 51.08 -18.93
C ARG A 354 24.98 50.63 -20.25
N GLU A 355 23.79 51.15 -20.51
CA GLU A 355 23.24 51.47 -21.83
C GLU A 355 24.21 51.20 -22.98
N ALA A 356 24.00 50.09 -23.69
CA ALA A 356 24.40 49.96 -25.09
C ALA A 356 23.61 48.82 -25.74
N SER A 357 22.36 49.10 -26.09
CA SER A 357 21.69 48.41 -27.19
C SER A 357 20.85 49.42 -27.97
N SER A 358 21.55 50.22 -28.77
CA SER A 358 21.10 50.52 -30.12
C SER A 358 22.31 50.91 -30.94
N GLY A 359 22.67 50.04 -31.89
CA GLY A 359 23.86 50.23 -32.71
C GLY A 359 23.96 49.18 -33.81
N GLY A 360 22.98 49.15 -34.72
CA GLY A 360 23.15 48.56 -36.05
C GLY A 360 21.88 48.74 -36.92
N PRO A 361 21.98 48.80 -38.27
CA PRO A 361 23.13 49.16 -39.10
C PRO A 361 22.80 50.14 -40.26
N HIS A 362 23.86 50.60 -40.92
CA HIS A 362 23.94 51.12 -42.29
C HIS A 362 23.64 52.60 -42.61
N CYS A 363 24.59 53.11 -43.41
CA CYS A 363 24.69 54.34 -44.17
C CYS A 363 23.37 54.85 -44.80
N LEU A 364 23.14 56.17 -44.72
CA LEU A 364 23.11 57.11 -45.87
C LEU A 364 22.75 58.54 -45.39
N GLY A 365 23.57 59.52 -45.80
CA GLY A 365 23.12 60.83 -46.32
C GLY A 365 22.42 61.88 -45.43
N ARG A 366 23.22 62.84 -44.93
CA ARG A 366 23.09 64.31 -45.10
C ARG A 366 21.76 65.03 -44.73
N GLY A 367 21.84 65.91 -43.71
CA GLY A 367 21.22 67.26 -43.74
C GLY A 367 20.37 67.67 -42.51
N PRO A 368 20.36 68.95 -42.08
CA PRO A 368 20.15 69.33 -40.67
C PRO A 368 18.86 70.15 -40.38
N GLY A 369 18.41 70.14 -39.12
CA GLY A 369 17.50 71.15 -38.55
C GLY A 369 16.24 70.58 -37.86
N PRO A 370 15.66 71.29 -36.87
CA PRO A 370 15.28 70.70 -35.58
C PRO A 370 13.77 70.70 -35.30
N VAL A 371 13.39 70.26 -34.08
CA VAL A 371 12.25 70.68 -33.23
C VAL A 371 11.21 69.57 -32.89
N LEU A 372 11.12 69.26 -31.57
CA LEU A 372 9.97 68.83 -30.72
C LEU A 372 9.17 67.56 -31.15
N THR A 373 8.67 66.65 -30.31
CA THR A 373 8.26 66.66 -28.90
C THR A 373 7.97 65.22 -28.44
N VAL A 374 8.30 64.95 -27.17
CA VAL A 374 7.65 64.09 -26.16
C VAL A 374 6.32 63.40 -26.54
N THR A 375 6.18 62.10 -26.25
CA THR A 375 5.20 61.57 -25.25
C THR A 375 5.44 60.10 -24.91
N ALA A 376 5.46 59.84 -23.60
CA ALA A 376 5.37 58.53 -22.97
C ALA A 376 3.93 57.98 -23.02
N SER A 377 3.77 56.66 -22.99
CA SER A 377 2.49 56.02 -22.67
C SER A 377 2.72 54.72 -21.90
N LEU A 378 2.53 54.82 -20.58
CA LEU A 378 2.00 53.77 -19.71
C LEU A 378 0.58 53.38 -20.16
N LEU A 379 0.16 52.14 -19.88
CA LEU A 379 -1.21 51.73 -19.45
C LEU A 379 -1.17 50.18 -19.28
N LEU A 380 -1.23 49.64 -18.06
CA LEU A 380 -2.39 49.35 -17.19
C LEU A 380 -3.14 48.04 -17.52
N VAL A 381 -3.02 47.15 -16.52
CA VAL A 381 -3.88 46.05 -16.05
C VAL A 381 -5.31 46.01 -16.61
N SER A 382 -5.81 44.80 -16.88
CA SER A 382 -7.23 44.49 -16.78
C SER A 382 -7.47 43.05 -16.30
N VAL A 383 -8.26 42.94 -15.23
CA VAL A 383 -8.88 41.76 -14.64
C VAL A 383 -10.20 41.47 -15.37
N LEU A 384 -10.63 40.19 -15.36
CA LEU A 384 -11.99 39.58 -15.52
C LEU A 384 -11.87 38.38 -16.49
N SER A 385 -12.34 37.16 -16.19
CA SER A 385 -13.44 36.71 -15.33
C SER A 385 -13.11 35.44 -14.55
#